data_AF-A0A5J5CTZ0-F1
#
_entry.id   AF-A0A5J5CTZ0-F1
#
_cell.length_a   1.000
_cell.length_b   1.000
_cell.length_c   1.000
_cell.angle_alpha   90.00
_cell.angle_beta   90.00
_cell.angle_gamma   90.00
#
_symmetry.space_group_name_H-M   'P 1'
#
loop_
_entity.id
_entity.type
_entity.pdbx_description
1 polymer ?
#
loop_
_entity_poly.entity_id
_entity_poly.type
_entity_poly.pdbx_seq_one_letter_code
_entity_poly.pdbx_strand_id
1 'polypeptide(L)'
;MLHSLKSCEQQTGGGFCFENSRRNAVLESSLSEFGYKAPSARKTGTTIAGIVYKDGVVLGADTRATDDMVVADKNCMKIHYIAPRIYCCGAGVAADAEITTQIMASNVELHMLNTGRPPLVTMVTRQLKQMLFRYQGHVGSSLIVGGVDVTGAHLYSVYPHGSYDKLPFVTMGSGASAAISVFEDRFKPNMELEEAKQLVHDAIAAGIFCDLGSGSNVDLCVITEAGVKYLRGYDKPTMKGKREGQYRYKPGTTAVLTKTVTPLPLDVVDESVQIMDTA
;
A
#
# COMPACT_ATOMS: atom_id res chain seq x y z
N MET A 1 -26.90 32.98 14.72
CA MET A 1 -26.14 33.06 15.98
C MET A 1 -25.43 31.73 16.16
N LEU A 2 -24.12 31.68 15.91
CA LEU A 2 -23.29 30.54 16.30
C LEU A 2 -23.32 30.50 17.83
N HIS A 3 -24.01 29.53 18.42
CA HIS A 3 -23.92 29.31 19.85
C HIS A 3 -22.45 29.12 20.22
N SER A 4 -22.00 29.88 21.22
CA SER A 4 -20.66 29.81 21.78
C SER A 4 -20.30 28.35 22.05
N LEU A 5 -19.42 27.79 21.22
CA LEU A 5 -18.77 26.52 21.47
C LEU A 5 -17.98 26.70 22.76
N LYS A 6 -18.51 26.20 23.88
CA LYS A 6 -17.77 26.11 25.15
C LYS A 6 -16.38 25.56 24.83
N SER A 7 -15.34 26.30 25.20
CA SER A 7 -13.96 25.83 25.14
C SER A 7 -13.90 24.46 25.81
N CYS A 8 -13.50 23.46 25.04
CA CYS A 8 -13.30 22.10 25.49
C CYS A 8 -12.31 22.11 26.67
N GLU A 9 -12.79 21.84 27.89
CA GLU A 9 -11.91 21.63 29.04
C GLU A 9 -10.93 20.49 28.70
N GLN A 10 -9.64 20.82 28.76
CA GLN A 10 -8.55 19.87 28.60
C GLN A 10 -8.67 18.79 29.68
N GLN A 11 -8.84 17.53 29.29
CA GLN A 11 -8.77 16.41 30.25
C GLN A 11 -7.32 16.22 30.70
N THR A 12 -6.96 16.79 31.84
CA THR A 12 -5.61 16.79 32.43
C THR A 12 -5.24 15.47 33.13
N GLY A 13 -5.57 14.30 32.56
CA GLY A 13 -5.47 13.03 33.32
C GLY A 13 -5.23 11.72 32.56
N GLY A 14 -4.93 11.72 31.27
CA GLY A 14 -4.67 10.47 30.54
C GLY A 14 -3.76 10.66 29.33
N GLY A 15 -2.83 9.72 29.09
CA GLY A 15 -1.86 9.76 28.01
C GLY A 15 -2.43 9.66 26.58
N PHE A 16 -3.75 9.77 26.42
CA PHE A 16 -4.43 9.74 25.12
C PHE A 16 -5.22 11.05 24.91
N CYS A 17 -4.86 11.82 23.88
CA CYS A 17 -5.58 13.03 23.47
C CYS A 17 -6.52 12.72 22.30
N PHE A 18 -7.83 12.76 22.57
CA PHE A 18 -8.89 12.55 21.57
C PHE A 18 -9.61 13.85 21.19
N GLU A 19 -9.04 15.02 21.51
CA GLU A 19 -9.68 16.32 21.25
C GLU A 19 -10.03 16.51 19.77
N ASN A 20 -9.16 16.07 18.86
CA ASN A 20 -9.41 16.15 17.43
C ASN A 20 -10.57 15.24 16.97
N SER A 21 -10.67 14.02 17.52
CA SER A 21 -11.79 13.12 17.25
C SER A 21 -13.11 13.69 17.76
N ARG A 22 -13.10 14.25 18.98
CA ARG A 22 -14.28 14.90 19.57
C ARG A 22 -14.70 16.15 18.81
N ARG A 23 -13.73 17.00 18.43
CA ARG A 23 -13.96 18.19 17.59
C ARG A 23 -14.58 17.79 16.26
N ASN A 24 -14.05 16.76 15.59
CA ASN A 24 -14.58 16.29 14.33
C ASN A 24 -16.02 15.77 14.48
N ALA A 25 -16.32 15.01 15.53
CA ALA A 25 -17.68 14.53 15.80
C ALA A 25 -18.69 15.67 16.03
N VAL A 26 -18.30 16.70 16.79
CA VAL A 26 -19.13 17.91 16.99
C VAL A 26 -19.32 18.65 15.68
N LEU A 27 -18.25 18.89 14.93
CA LEU A 27 -18.33 19.56 13.62
C LEU A 27 -19.21 18.79 12.65
N GLU A 28 -19.10 17.47 12.58
CA GLU A 28 -19.93 16.64 11.71
C GLU A 28 -21.41 16.71 12.11
N SER A 29 -21.71 16.68 13.42
CA SER A 29 -23.09 16.86 13.90
C SER A 29 -23.66 18.25 13.56
N SER A 30 -22.91 19.33 13.82
CA SER A 30 -23.38 20.69 13.53
C SER A 30 -23.44 21.01 12.04
N LEU A 31 -22.48 20.53 11.26
CA LEU A 31 -22.39 20.81 9.81
C LEU A 31 -23.37 19.97 9.00
N SER A 32 -23.72 18.76 9.47
CA SER A 32 -24.75 17.93 8.83
C SER A 32 -26.15 18.57 8.90
N GLU A 33 -26.47 19.33 9.96
CA GLU A 33 -27.69 20.15 10.06
C GLU A 33 -27.76 21.22 8.95
N PHE A 34 -26.61 21.71 8.48
CA PHE A 34 -26.50 22.67 7.39
C PHE A 34 -26.25 22.00 6.02
N GLY A 35 -26.36 20.67 5.93
CA GLY A 35 -26.18 19.90 4.68
C GLY A 35 -24.73 19.68 4.25
N TYR A 36 -23.74 20.03 5.08
CA TYR A 36 -22.34 19.78 4.80
C TYR A 36 -21.93 18.40 5.33
N LYS A 37 -21.28 17.61 4.48
CA LYS A 37 -20.78 16.27 4.83
C LYS A 37 -19.27 16.33 5.04
N ALA A 38 -18.77 15.59 6.03
CA ALA A 38 -17.33 15.41 6.21
C ALA A 38 -16.72 14.79 4.93
N PRO A 39 -15.53 15.24 4.50
CA PRO A 39 -14.84 14.62 3.38
C PRO A 39 -14.54 13.17 3.69
N SER A 40 -14.91 12.26 2.79
CA SER A 40 -14.62 10.84 2.94
C SER A 40 -13.14 10.57 2.68
N ALA A 41 -12.54 9.66 3.46
CA ALA A 41 -11.21 9.16 3.17
C ALA A 41 -11.18 8.53 1.77
N ARG A 42 -10.23 8.96 0.94
CA ARG A 42 -10.07 8.44 -0.43
C ARG A 42 -9.67 6.97 -0.36
N LYS A 43 -10.53 6.11 -0.91
CA LYS A 43 -10.25 4.66 -1.03
C LYS A 43 -9.75 4.39 -2.42
N THR A 44 -8.65 3.66 -2.52
CA THR A 44 -8.15 3.18 -3.81
C THR A 44 -8.77 1.83 -4.12
N GLY A 45 -9.23 1.66 -5.36
CA GLY A 45 -9.46 0.33 -5.91
C GLY A 45 -8.16 -0.47 -5.92
N THR A 46 -8.18 -1.70 -5.42
CA THR A 46 -6.97 -2.51 -5.20
C THR A 46 -7.32 -3.98 -5.04
N THR A 47 -6.47 -4.85 -5.59
CA THR A 47 -6.48 -6.28 -5.28
C THR A 47 -5.12 -6.69 -4.78
N ILE A 48 -5.07 -7.19 -3.55
CA ILE A 48 -3.87 -7.79 -2.96
C ILE A 48 -4.21 -9.20 -2.51
N ALA A 49 -3.24 -10.11 -2.65
CA ALA A 49 -3.40 -11.51 -2.33
C ALA A 49 -2.09 -12.08 -1.79
N GLY A 50 -2.18 -13.19 -1.07
CA GLY A 50 -1.01 -13.94 -0.64
C GLY A 50 -1.33 -15.39 -0.37
N ILE A 51 -0.32 -16.26 -0.52
CA ILE A 51 -0.41 -17.68 -0.19
C ILE A 51 0.87 -18.15 0.50
N VAL A 52 0.71 -19.15 1.37
CA VAL A 52 1.80 -19.95 1.93
C VAL A 52 2.00 -21.17 1.04
N TYR A 53 3.22 -21.41 0.60
CA TYR A 53 3.63 -22.59 -0.16
C TYR A 53 4.73 -23.34 0.60
N LYS A 54 5.23 -24.46 0.06
CA LYS A 54 6.10 -25.38 0.82
C LYS A 54 7.35 -24.72 1.45
N ASP A 55 7.99 -23.77 0.75
CA ASP A 55 9.27 -23.18 1.18
C ASP A 55 9.14 -21.72 1.63
N GLY A 56 7.93 -21.17 1.68
CA GLY A 56 7.77 -19.75 1.98
C GLY A 56 6.39 -19.15 1.71
N VAL A 57 6.39 -17.85 1.40
CA VAL A 57 5.18 -17.06 1.12
C VAL A 57 5.32 -16.37 -0.23
N VAL A 58 4.25 -16.31 -1.01
CA VAL A 58 4.14 -15.45 -2.19
C VAL A 58 3.06 -14.41 -1.93
N LEU A 59 3.43 -13.14 -2.08
CA LEU A 59 2.51 -12.01 -2.05
C LEU A 59 2.31 -11.47 -3.47
N GLY A 60 1.10 -11.01 -3.77
CA GLY A 60 0.74 -10.43 -5.06
C GLY A 60 -0.09 -9.16 -4.89
N ALA A 61 0.10 -8.22 -5.81
CA ALA A 61 -0.66 -6.99 -5.86
C ALA A 61 -0.81 -6.48 -7.30
N ASP A 62 -1.90 -5.77 -7.58
CA ASP A 62 -2.01 -4.96 -8.78
C ASP A 62 -1.33 -3.59 -8.58
N THR A 63 -1.13 -2.84 -9.67
CA THR A 63 -0.34 -1.59 -9.67
C THR A 63 -1.16 -0.34 -9.97
N ARG A 64 -2.49 -0.46 -10.07
CA ARG A 64 -3.39 0.70 -10.25
C ARG A 64 -3.69 1.36 -8.91
N ALA A 65 -3.66 2.70 -8.87
CA ALA A 65 -4.28 3.49 -7.80
C ALA A 65 -5.32 4.42 -8.41
N THR A 66 -6.56 4.31 -7.94
CA THR A 66 -7.66 5.19 -8.36
C THR A 66 -7.85 6.33 -7.37
N ASP A 67 -8.20 7.50 -7.89
CA ASP A 67 -8.84 8.55 -7.14
C ASP A 67 -10.31 8.58 -7.55
N ASP A 68 -11.16 7.99 -6.71
CA ASP A 68 -12.54 7.65 -7.01
C ASP A 68 -12.66 6.87 -8.34
N MET A 69 -13.22 7.48 -9.38
CA MET A 69 -13.47 6.85 -10.68
C MET A 69 -12.35 7.11 -11.71
N VAL A 70 -11.30 7.83 -11.33
CA VAL A 70 -10.18 8.18 -12.23
C VAL A 70 -8.94 7.43 -11.80
N VAL A 71 -8.21 6.86 -12.77
CA VAL A 71 -6.91 6.24 -12.48
C VAL A 71 -5.87 7.34 -12.25
N ALA A 72 -5.44 7.50 -10.99
CA ALA A 72 -4.44 8.49 -10.58
C ALA A 72 -3.01 8.00 -10.89
N ASP A 73 -2.73 6.73 -10.60
CA ASP A 73 -1.45 6.10 -10.93
C ASP A 73 -1.67 4.72 -11.56
N LYS A 74 -0.87 4.41 -12.58
CA LYS A 74 -0.88 3.12 -13.29
C LYS A 74 0.22 2.17 -12.81
N ASN A 75 1.19 2.66 -12.05
CA ASN A 75 2.34 1.88 -11.59
C ASN A 75 2.67 2.17 -10.12
N CYS A 76 1.66 2.12 -9.26
CA CYS A 76 1.77 2.28 -7.82
C CYS A 76 2.33 0.99 -7.18
N MET A 77 3.20 1.13 -6.17
CA MET A 77 3.66 0.00 -5.35
C MET A 77 2.71 -0.21 -4.18
N LYS A 78 2.33 -1.47 -3.94
CA LYS A 78 1.48 -1.84 -2.80
C LYS A 78 2.10 -2.88 -1.89
N ILE A 79 3.26 -3.43 -2.28
CA ILE A 79 4.03 -4.39 -1.49
C ILE A 79 5.17 -3.61 -0.84
N HIS A 80 5.01 -3.34 0.46
CA HIS A 80 5.92 -2.54 1.26
C HIS A 80 6.91 -3.43 2.02
N TYR A 81 8.13 -2.94 2.15
CA TYR A 81 9.17 -3.55 2.95
C TYR A 81 8.90 -3.30 4.45
N ILE A 82 9.06 -4.33 5.29
CA ILE A 82 9.05 -4.19 6.75
C ILE A 82 10.39 -4.62 7.34
N ALA A 83 10.87 -5.81 6.95
CA ALA A 83 12.13 -6.38 7.40
C ALA A 83 12.71 -7.30 6.30
N PRO A 84 13.97 -7.75 6.41
CA PRO A 84 14.63 -8.51 5.33
C PRO A 84 13.87 -9.75 4.81
N ARG A 85 13.05 -10.38 5.66
CA ARG A 85 12.22 -11.56 5.33
C ARG A 85 10.72 -11.35 5.62
N ILE A 86 10.28 -10.09 5.76
CA ILE A 86 8.89 -9.75 6.08
C ILE A 86 8.46 -8.57 5.20
N TYR A 87 7.41 -8.79 4.42
CA TYR A 87 6.79 -7.76 3.58
C TYR A 87 5.31 -7.65 3.89
N CYS A 88 4.74 -6.52 3.52
CA CYS A 88 3.34 -6.22 3.78
C CYS A 88 2.66 -5.63 2.55
N CYS A 89 1.51 -6.18 2.16
CA CYS A 89 0.68 -5.58 1.13
C CYS A 89 -0.33 -4.61 1.75
N GLY A 90 -0.44 -3.41 1.19
CA GLY A 90 -1.39 -2.38 1.59
C GLY A 90 -2.65 -2.34 0.72
N ALA A 91 -3.81 -2.23 1.35
CA ALA A 91 -5.10 -1.94 0.73
C ALA A 91 -5.92 -0.96 1.59
N GLY A 92 -6.99 -0.42 1.03
CA GLY A 92 -7.86 0.56 1.71
C GLY A 92 -7.43 1.99 1.42
N VAL A 93 -7.22 2.79 2.46
CA VAL A 93 -6.72 4.17 2.31
C VAL A 93 -5.21 4.11 2.08
N ALA A 94 -4.76 4.48 0.87
CA ALA A 94 -3.37 4.32 0.46
C ALA A 94 -2.37 5.03 1.39
N ALA A 95 -2.66 6.27 1.78
CA ALA A 95 -1.80 7.05 2.68
C ALA A 95 -1.70 6.40 4.08
N ASP A 96 -2.79 5.85 4.60
CA ASP A 96 -2.80 5.18 5.89
C ASP A 96 -1.95 3.91 5.85
N ALA A 97 -2.04 3.13 4.78
CA ALA A 97 -1.23 1.93 4.59
C ALA A 97 0.26 2.26 4.48
N GLU A 98 0.62 3.27 3.69
CA GLU A 98 2.01 3.73 3.53
C GLU A 98 2.61 4.17 4.86
N ILE A 99 1.95 5.08 5.58
CA ILE A 99 2.48 5.60 6.85
C ILE A 99 2.50 4.52 7.93
N THR A 100 1.46 3.67 7.99
CA THR A 100 1.43 2.57 8.97
C THR A 100 2.58 1.60 8.74
N THR A 101 2.83 1.20 7.49
CA THR A 101 3.93 0.28 7.16
C THR A 101 5.30 0.91 7.41
N GLN A 102 5.51 2.19 7.10
CA GLN A 102 6.75 2.92 7.41
C GLN A 102 7.05 2.99 8.92
N ILE A 103 6.03 3.32 9.73
CA ILE A 103 6.19 3.34 11.20
C ILE A 103 6.54 1.95 11.72
N MET A 104 5.90 0.90 11.19
CA MET A 104 6.22 -0.48 11.58
C MET A 104 7.64 -0.89 11.16
N ALA A 105 8.06 -0.59 9.93
CA ALA A 105 9.40 -0.90 9.47
C ALA A 105 10.47 -0.29 10.39
N SER A 106 10.31 1.00 10.75
CA SER A 106 11.21 1.70 11.67
C SER A 106 11.24 1.06 13.08
N ASN A 107 10.07 0.74 13.66
CA ASN A 107 9.99 0.10 14.97
C ASN A 107 10.61 -1.31 14.97
N VAL A 108 10.41 -2.06 13.88
CA VAL A 108 10.97 -3.42 13.73
C VAL A 108 12.48 -3.34 13.55
N GLU A 109 12.99 -2.39 12.79
CA GLU A 109 14.43 -2.17 12.64
C GLU A 109 15.09 -1.82 13.98
N LEU A 110 14.51 -0.90 14.75
CA LEU A 110 14.99 -0.59 16.11
C LEU A 110 15.00 -1.83 17.01
N HIS A 111 13.96 -2.66 16.94
CA HIS A 111 13.91 -3.91 17.70
C HIS A 111 15.00 -4.91 17.26
N MET A 112 15.24 -5.03 15.95
CA MET A 112 16.29 -5.90 15.41
C MET A 112 17.68 -5.45 15.86
N LEU A 113 17.96 -4.15 15.80
CA LEU A 113 19.24 -3.58 16.25
C LEU A 113 19.47 -3.79 17.74
N ASN A 114 18.42 -3.64 18.56
CA ASN A 114 18.51 -3.84 20.01
C ASN A 114 18.67 -5.33 20.40
N THR A 115 18.00 -6.24 19.69
CA THR A 115 18.04 -7.68 20.02
C THR A 115 19.18 -8.42 19.33
N GLY A 116 19.75 -7.87 18.26
CA GLY A 116 20.72 -8.54 17.40
C GLY A 116 20.15 -9.78 16.69
N ARG A 117 18.82 -9.89 16.58
CA ARG A 117 18.13 -11.08 16.05
C ARG A 117 17.11 -10.72 14.97
N PRO A 118 16.84 -11.64 14.02
CA PRO A 118 15.77 -11.44 13.04
C PRO A 118 14.39 -11.37 13.73
N PRO A 119 13.47 -10.55 13.22
CA PRO A 119 12.16 -10.35 13.83
C PRO A 119 11.23 -11.53 13.50
N LEU A 120 10.25 -11.77 14.39
CA LEU A 120 9.18 -12.76 14.15
C LEU A 120 8.01 -12.10 13.42
N VAL A 121 7.34 -12.84 12.52
CA VAL A 121 6.16 -12.32 11.80
C VAL A 121 5.03 -11.99 12.78
N THR A 122 4.87 -12.83 13.81
CA THR A 122 3.90 -12.63 14.89
C THR A 122 4.09 -11.32 15.66
N MET A 123 5.35 -10.88 15.82
CA MET A 123 5.68 -9.62 16.50
C MET A 123 5.21 -8.42 15.67
N VAL A 124 5.46 -8.45 14.35
CA VAL A 124 5.00 -7.41 13.42
C VAL A 124 3.48 -7.32 13.43
N THR A 125 2.80 -8.46 13.26
CA THR A 125 1.32 -8.53 13.29
C THR A 125 0.74 -8.04 14.61
N ARG A 126 1.38 -8.35 15.74
CA ARG A 126 0.95 -7.88 17.07
C ARG A 126 1.04 -6.36 17.20
N GLN A 127 2.14 -5.74 16.75
CA GLN A 127 2.29 -4.29 16.80
C GLN A 127 1.27 -3.58 15.89
N LEU A 128 1.09 -4.10 14.68
CA LEU A 128 0.11 -3.60 13.72
C LEU A 128 -1.31 -3.60 14.29
N LYS A 129 -1.77 -4.74 14.81
CA LYS A 129 -3.13 -4.83 15.34
C LYS A 129 -3.35 -3.91 16.54
N GLN A 130 -2.35 -3.75 17.41
CA GLN A 130 -2.45 -2.87 18.58
C GLN A 130 -2.50 -1.40 18.16
N MET A 131 -1.69 -1.00 17.17
CA MET A 131 -1.72 0.33 16.60
C MET A 131 -3.07 0.63 15.96
N LEU A 132 -3.57 -0.25 15.09
CA LEU A 132 -4.85 -0.05 14.40
C LEU A 132 -6.04 -0.04 15.37
N PHE A 133 -6.04 -0.95 16.36
CA PHE A 133 -7.05 -0.97 17.41
C PHE A 133 -7.02 0.31 18.26
N ARG A 134 -5.84 0.89 18.53
CA ARG A 134 -5.73 2.17 19.24
C ARG A 134 -6.45 3.30 18.53
N TYR A 135 -6.48 3.28 17.20
CA TYR A 135 -7.22 4.26 16.39
C TYR A 135 -8.68 3.87 16.13
N GLN A 136 -9.18 2.77 16.72
CA GLN A 136 -10.58 2.35 16.63
C GLN A 136 -11.12 2.29 15.19
N GLY A 137 -10.28 1.93 14.21
CA GLY A 137 -10.67 1.84 12.80
C GLY A 137 -10.67 3.15 12.01
N HIS A 138 -10.24 4.28 12.59
CA HIS A 138 -10.11 5.54 11.84
C HIS A 138 -8.95 5.52 10.83
N VAL A 139 -7.93 4.71 11.09
CA VAL A 139 -6.86 4.42 10.14
C VAL A 139 -7.36 3.30 9.24
N GLY A 140 -7.74 3.63 8.00
CA GLY A 140 -8.42 2.76 7.05
C GLY A 140 -7.51 1.79 6.30
N SER A 141 -6.48 1.27 6.98
CA SER A 141 -5.46 0.40 6.40
C SER A 141 -5.82 -1.07 6.57
N SER A 142 -5.97 -1.76 5.45
CA SER A 142 -6.15 -3.20 5.36
C SER A 142 -4.83 -3.82 4.90
N LEU A 143 -4.24 -4.70 5.70
CA LEU A 143 -2.88 -5.19 5.48
C LEU A 143 -2.84 -6.71 5.34
N ILE A 144 -2.03 -7.20 4.42
CA ILE A 144 -1.58 -8.60 4.40
C ILE A 144 -0.12 -8.60 4.82
N VAL A 145 0.24 -9.33 5.88
CA VAL A 145 1.62 -9.45 6.35
C VAL A 145 2.09 -10.86 6.04
N GLY A 146 3.12 -10.98 5.21
CA GLY A 146 3.73 -12.24 4.82
C GLY A 146 5.21 -12.25 5.16
N GLY A 147 5.69 -13.35 5.74
CA GLY A 147 7.10 -13.48 6.04
C GLY A 147 7.51 -14.90 6.38
N VAL A 148 8.84 -15.12 6.41
CA VAL A 148 9.44 -16.37 6.87
C VAL A 148 10.31 -16.05 8.08
N ASP A 149 10.00 -16.68 9.20
CA ASP A 149 10.77 -16.59 10.44
C ASP A 149 11.34 -17.96 10.84
N VAL A 150 11.99 -18.03 12.00
CA VAL A 150 12.62 -19.26 12.53
C VAL A 150 11.63 -20.39 12.79
N THR A 151 10.33 -20.09 12.85
CA THR A 151 9.26 -21.08 13.04
C THR A 151 8.59 -21.50 11.73
N GLY A 152 8.98 -20.87 10.61
CA GLY A 152 8.50 -21.18 9.26
C GLY A 152 7.82 -20.00 8.57
N ALA A 153 7.06 -20.32 7.53
CA ALA A 153 6.29 -19.36 6.74
C ALA A 153 4.98 -19.00 7.44
N HIS A 154 4.69 -17.70 7.56
CA HIS A 154 3.44 -17.21 8.12
C HIS A 154 2.83 -16.13 7.26
N LEU A 155 1.51 -16.17 7.17
CA LEU A 155 0.68 -15.21 6.45
C LEU A 155 -0.48 -14.78 7.34
N TYR A 156 -0.64 -13.46 7.47
CA TYR A 156 -1.66 -12.84 8.28
C TYR A 156 -2.44 -11.80 7.48
N SER A 157 -3.74 -11.73 7.70
CA SER A 157 -4.54 -10.55 7.35
C SER A 157 -4.73 -9.70 8.61
N VAL A 158 -4.65 -8.37 8.47
CA VAL A 158 -4.94 -7.41 9.54
C VAL A 158 -5.92 -6.39 9.00
N TYR A 159 -7.10 -6.31 9.63
CA TYR A 159 -8.16 -5.39 9.22
C TYR A 159 -8.03 -4.05 9.96
N PRO A 160 -8.65 -2.97 9.44
CA PRO A 160 -8.54 -1.62 10.02
C PRO A 160 -8.94 -1.52 11.51
N HIS A 161 -9.84 -2.38 11.97
CA HIS A 161 -10.30 -2.40 13.37
C HIS A 161 -9.36 -3.16 14.32
N GLY A 162 -8.26 -3.73 13.82
CA GLY A 162 -7.29 -4.50 14.61
C GLY A 162 -7.65 -5.97 14.80
N SER A 163 -8.69 -6.48 14.13
CA SER A 163 -8.85 -7.94 13.96
C SER A 163 -7.77 -8.47 13.03
N TYR A 164 -7.36 -9.71 13.25
CA TYR A 164 -6.33 -10.37 12.45
C TYR A 164 -6.61 -11.87 12.38
N ASP A 165 -6.29 -12.47 11.24
CA ASP A 165 -6.45 -13.91 11.00
C ASP A 165 -5.15 -14.50 10.47
N LYS A 166 -4.90 -15.78 10.80
CA LYS A 166 -3.78 -16.56 10.26
C LYS A 166 -4.35 -17.61 9.32
N LEU A 167 -4.04 -17.52 8.03
CA LEU A 167 -4.63 -18.36 7.00
C LEU A 167 -3.58 -18.80 5.98
N PRO A 168 -3.75 -19.95 5.31
CA PRO A 168 -2.83 -20.42 4.28
C PRO A 168 -2.87 -19.56 3.01
N PHE A 169 -3.99 -18.89 2.75
CA PHE A 169 -4.12 -17.88 1.70
C PHE A 169 -5.07 -16.77 2.17
N VAL A 170 -4.84 -15.55 1.68
CA VAL A 170 -5.67 -14.38 2.01
C VAL A 170 -5.80 -13.45 0.80
N THR A 171 -6.91 -12.73 0.74
CA THR A 171 -7.17 -11.70 -0.28
C THR A 171 -7.79 -10.48 0.38
N MET A 172 -7.39 -9.28 -0.04
CA MET A 172 -7.94 -8.02 0.49
C MET A 172 -8.06 -6.97 -0.63
N GLY A 173 -8.87 -5.95 -0.38
CA GLY A 173 -9.16 -4.88 -1.33
C GLY A 173 -10.50 -5.06 -2.07
N SER A 174 -10.76 -4.22 -3.06
CA SER A 174 -12.02 -4.20 -3.82
C SER A 174 -12.21 -5.44 -4.70
N GLY A 175 -11.14 -5.92 -5.35
CA GLY A 175 -11.19 -7.14 -6.18
C GLY A 175 -10.94 -8.43 -5.41
N ALA A 176 -10.96 -8.40 -4.06
CA ALA A 176 -10.71 -9.57 -3.22
C ALA A 176 -11.69 -10.72 -3.52
N SER A 177 -12.95 -10.41 -3.80
CA SER A 177 -13.97 -11.44 -4.12
C SER A 177 -13.68 -12.20 -5.42
N ALA A 178 -13.06 -11.56 -6.41
CA ALA A 178 -12.63 -12.26 -7.61
C ALA A 178 -11.39 -13.12 -7.33
N ALA A 179 -10.41 -12.56 -6.61
CA ALA A 179 -9.18 -13.27 -6.25
C ALA A 179 -9.44 -14.52 -5.39
N ILE A 180 -10.35 -14.44 -4.41
CA ILE A 180 -10.64 -15.56 -3.51
C ILE A 180 -11.27 -16.74 -4.26
N SER A 181 -12.09 -16.47 -5.29
CA SER A 181 -12.71 -17.54 -6.10
C SER A 181 -11.67 -18.40 -6.82
N VAL A 182 -10.56 -17.79 -7.25
CA VAL A 182 -9.45 -18.50 -7.87
C VAL A 182 -8.68 -19.34 -6.87
N PHE A 183 -8.47 -18.83 -5.65
CA PHE A 183 -7.82 -19.59 -4.58
C PHE A 183 -8.66 -20.77 -4.13
N GLU A 184 -9.95 -20.60 -3.89
CA GLU A 184 -10.83 -21.69 -3.44
C GLU A 184 -10.92 -22.83 -4.48
N ASP A 185 -10.86 -22.52 -5.77
CA ASP A 185 -10.92 -23.54 -6.84
C ASP A 185 -9.62 -24.34 -6.99
N ARG A 186 -8.45 -23.69 -6.85
CA ARG A 186 -7.16 -24.25 -7.30
C ARG A 186 -6.11 -24.42 -6.21
N PHE A 187 -6.32 -23.90 -5.01
CA PHE A 187 -5.35 -23.99 -3.93
C PHE A 187 -5.13 -25.44 -3.48
N LYS A 188 -3.87 -25.78 -3.23
CA LYS A 188 -3.47 -27.04 -2.59
C LYS A 188 -2.49 -26.75 -1.46
N PRO A 189 -2.51 -27.52 -0.37
CA PRO A 189 -1.47 -27.41 0.64
C PRO A 189 -0.11 -27.83 0.06
N ASN A 190 0.97 -27.16 0.49
CA ASN A 190 2.36 -27.47 0.14
C ASN A 190 2.68 -27.43 -1.38
N MET A 191 2.10 -26.47 -2.11
CA MET A 191 2.42 -26.25 -3.52
C MET A 191 3.89 -25.92 -3.76
N GLU A 192 4.37 -26.24 -4.95
CA GLU A 192 5.68 -25.83 -5.46
C GLU A 192 5.72 -24.33 -5.76
N LEU A 193 6.91 -23.72 -5.75
CA LEU A 193 7.08 -22.27 -5.93
C LEU A 193 6.45 -21.75 -7.24
N GLU A 194 6.67 -22.44 -8.36
CA GLU A 194 6.14 -21.97 -9.66
C GLU A 194 4.62 -22.14 -9.76
N GLU A 195 4.05 -23.21 -9.19
CA GLU A 195 2.60 -23.40 -9.10
C GLU A 195 1.97 -22.30 -8.22
N ALA A 196 2.63 -21.98 -7.09
CA ALA A 196 2.24 -20.91 -6.18
C ALA A 196 2.27 -19.52 -6.86
N LYS A 197 3.35 -19.20 -7.58
CA LYS A 197 3.47 -17.94 -8.33
C LYS A 197 2.37 -17.79 -9.37
N GLN A 198 2.09 -18.87 -10.12
CA GLN A 198 1.04 -18.86 -11.14
C GLN A 198 -0.34 -18.67 -10.51
N LEU A 199 -0.61 -19.35 -9.38
CA LEU A 199 -1.89 -19.21 -8.70
C LEU A 199 -2.13 -17.78 -8.17
N VAL A 200 -1.11 -17.16 -7.56
CA VAL A 200 -1.22 -15.76 -7.12
C VAL A 200 -1.38 -14.81 -8.30
N HIS A 201 -0.62 -15.02 -9.37
CA HIS A 201 -0.77 -14.25 -10.60
C HIS A 201 -2.21 -14.30 -11.12
N ASP A 202 -2.77 -15.50 -11.25
CA ASP A 202 -4.12 -15.69 -11.79
C ASP A 202 -5.20 -15.09 -10.88
N ALA A 203 -5.00 -15.15 -9.56
CA ALA A 203 -5.90 -14.52 -8.58
C ALA A 203 -5.89 -12.99 -8.72
N ILE A 204 -4.72 -12.37 -8.86
CA ILE A 204 -4.63 -10.92 -9.12
C ILE A 204 -5.20 -10.57 -10.50
N ALA A 205 -4.92 -11.37 -11.53
CA ALA A 205 -5.46 -11.16 -12.87
C ALA A 205 -7.00 -11.22 -12.88
N ALA A 206 -7.61 -12.15 -12.14
CA ALA A 206 -9.05 -12.19 -11.96
C ALA A 206 -9.58 -10.89 -11.30
N GLY A 207 -8.88 -10.38 -10.29
CA GLY A 207 -9.16 -9.05 -9.72
C GLY A 207 -9.06 -7.93 -10.76
N ILE A 208 -8.02 -7.92 -11.59
CA ILE A 208 -7.81 -6.91 -12.63
C ILE A 208 -8.95 -6.88 -13.67
N PHE A 209 -9.46 -8.05 -14.08
CA PHE A 209 -10.49 -8.12 -15.12
C PHE A 209 -11.92 -7.98 -14.57
N CYS A 210 -12.15 -8.30 -13.29
CA CYS A 210 -13.48 -8.30 -12.69
C CYS A 210 -13.76 -7.10 -11.76
N ASP A 211 -12.75 -6.32 -11.38
CA ASP A 211 -12.89 -5.12 -10.54
C ASP A 211 -12.43 -3.86 -11.29
N LEU A 212 -13.26 -2.81 -11.26
CA LEU A 212 -12.97 -1.52 -11.92
C LEU A 212 -11.79 -0.79 -11.25
N GLY A 213 -11.70 -0.96 -9.93
CA GLY A 213 -10.70 -0.31 -9.08
C GLY A 213 -9.29 -0.88 -9.27
N SER A 214 -9.19 -2.12 -9.70
CA SER A 214 -7.93 -2.85 -9.86
C SER A 214 -7.44 -2.82 -11.31
N GLY A 215 -6.13 -2.93 -11.54
CA GLY A 215 -5.62 -3.04 -12.90
C GLY A 215 -4.14 -2.77 -13.10
N SER A 216 -3.79 -2.59 -14.38
CA SER A 216 -2.43 -2.36 -14.87
C SER A 216 -1.57 -3.64 -14.82
N ASN A 217 -0.43 -3.63 -14.15
CA ASN A 217 0.49 -4.75 -14.05
C ASN A 217 0.26 -5.56 -12.77
N VAL A 218 0.76 -6.80 -12.78
CA VAL A 218 0.83 -7.67 -11.59
C VAL A 218 2.25 -7.63 -11.03
N ASP A 219 2.36 -7.33 -9.74
CA ASP A 219 3.60 -7.44 -8.96
C ASP A 219 3.55 -8.69 -8.08
N LEU A 220 4.66 -9.42 -8.01
CA LEU A 220 4.82 -10.58 -7.11
C LEU A 220 6.01 -10.39 -6.19
N CYS A 221 5.91 -10.87 -4.96
CA CYS A 221 7.00 -10.93 -4.01
C CYS A 221 7.11 -12.33 -3.45
N VAL A 222 8.24 -12.98 -3.72
CA VAL A 222 8.53 -14.33 -3.23
C VAL A 222 9.45 -14.21 -2.02
N ILE A 223 9.00 -14.73 -0.88
CA ILE A 223 9.73 -14.70 0.39
C ILE A 223 10.07 -16.13 0.76
N THR A 224 11.37 -16.40 0.97
CA THR A 224 11.93 -17.69 1.40
C THR A 224 12.82 -17.49 2.62
N GLU A 225 13.28 -18.58 3.22
CA GLU A 225 14.31 -18.51 4.26
C GLU A 225 15.64 -17.94 3.72
N ALA A 226 16.00 -18.24 2.47
CA ALA A 226 17.24 -17.74 1.85
C ALA A 226 17.20 -16.23 1.61
N GLY A 227 16.03 -15.68 1.26
CA GLY A 227 15.86 -14.26 0.99
C GLY A 227 14.56 -13.93 0.27
N VAL A 228 14.50 -12.70 -0.26
CA VAL A 228 13.32 -12.17 -0.93
C VAL A 228 13.63 -11.81 -2.37
N LYS A 229 12.73 -12.20 -3.27
CA LYS A 229 12.76 -11.82 -4.69
C LYS A 229 11.51 -11.00 -5.01
N TYR A 230 11.70 -9.69 -5.18
CA TYR A 230 10.65 -8.79 -5.63
C TYR A 230 10.60 -8.74 -7.16
N LEU A 231 9.48 -9.16 -7.74
CA LEU A 231 9.22 -9.25 -9.17
C LEU A 231 8.22 -8.17 -9.58
N ARG A 232 8.74 -6.99 -9.89
CA ARG A 232 7.92 -5.86 -10.33
C ARG A 232 7.55 -5.98 -11.81
N GLY A 233 6.26 -5.78 -12.13
CA GLY A 233 5.71 -5.92 -13.46
C GLY A 233 5.90 -7.33 -14.01
N TYR A 234 5.66 -8.34 -13.17
CA TYR A 234 5.76 -9.76 -13.51
C TYR A 234 4.92 -10.09 -14.75
N ASP A 235 3.69 -9.59 -14.79
CA ASP A 235 2.85 -9.62 -15.99
C ASP A 235 2.21 -8.25 -16.26
N LYS A 236 1.89 -8.01 -17.53
CA LYS A 236 1.22 -6.81 -18.02
C LYS A 236 0.02 -7.20 -18.89
N PRO A 237 -1.13 -7.56 -18.26
CA PRO A 237 -2.32 -8.01 -18.98
C PRO A 237 -2.83 -7.00 -20.03
N THR A 238 -2.63 -5.70 -19.77
CA THR A 238 -3.12 -4.63 -20.64
C THR A 238 -1.98 -3.77 -21.15
N MET A 239 -1.88 -3.61 -22.47
CA MET A 239 -0.94 -2.69 -23.12
C MET A 239 -1.65 -1.44 -23.63
N LYS A 240 -0.97 -0.30 -23.53
CA LYS A 240 -1.47 0.96 -24.08
C LYS A 240 -1.33 0.95 -25.60
N GLY A 241 -2.41 1.26 -26.32
CA GLY A 241 -2.37 1.46 -27.77
C GLY A 241 -1.41 2.57 -28.20
N LYS A 242 -0.88 2.45 -29.42
CA LYS A 242 -0.04 3.49 -30.03
C LYS A 242 -0.93 4.67 -30.43
N ARG A 243 -0.45 5.89 -30.21
CA ARG A 243 -1.15 7.10 -30.68
C ARG A 243 -0.92 7.24 -32.17
N GLU A 244 -1.99 7.36 -32.95
CA GLU A 244 -1.90 7.51 -34.42
C GLU A 244 -1.56 8.95 -34.84
N GLY A 245 -2.02 9.94 -34.09
CA GLY A 245 -1.78 11.36 -34.37
C GLY A 245 -0.67 12.00 -33.51
N GLN A 246 0.06 12.95 -34.10
CA GLN A 246 1.02 13.81 -33.40
C GLN A 246 0.38 15.14 -33.02
N TYR A 247 0.28 15.43 -31.72
CA TYR A 247 -0.34 16.65 -31.19
C TYR A 247 0.69 17.63 -30.62
N ARG A 248 1.89 17.66 -31.21
CA ARG A 248 2.99 18.52 -30.75
C ARG A 248 2.95 19.85 -31.50
N TYR A 249 2.69 20.93 -30.78
CA TYR A 249 2.71 22.28 -31.33
C TYR A 249 4.14 22.82 -31.46
N LYS A 250 4.36 23.70 -32.45
CA LYS A 250 5.65 24.40 -32.62
C LYS A 250 5.84 25.43 -31.50
N PRO A 251 7.09 25.74 -31.08
CA PRO A 251 7.34 26.84 -30.15
C PRO A 251 6.74 28.16 -30.64
N GLY A 252 6.16 28.95 -29.73
CA GLY A 252 5.52 30.24 -30.04
C GLY A 252 3.99 30.18 -30.24
N THR A 253 3.37 28.99 -30.17
CA THR A 253 1.90 28.86 -30.29
C THR A 253 1.14 29.30 -29.04
N THR A 254 1.79 29.33 -27.87
CA THR A 254 1.17 29.73 -26.60
C THR A 254 1.50 31.19 -26.31
N ALA A 255 0.49 32.03 -26.11
CA ALA A 255 0.70 33.42 -25.72
C ALA A 255 1.29 33.51 -24.30
N VAL A 256 2.41 34.21 -24.16
CA VAL A 256 3.10 34.45 -22.88
C VAL A 256 2.97 35.93 -22.54
N LEU A 257 2.32 36.24 -21.41
CA LEU A 257 2.12 37.64 -20.97
C LEU A 257 3.40 38.26 -20.41
N THR A 258 4.02 37.55 -19.47
CA THR A 258 5.24 38.00 -18.80
C THR A 258 6.22 36.84 -18.72
N LYS A 259 7.50 37.12 -18.98
CA LYS A 259 8.58 36.15 -18.90
C LYS A 259 9.68 36.74 -18.02
N THR A 260 10.05 36.01 -16.97
CA THR A 260 11.21 36.33 -16.15
C THR A 260 12.27 35.27 -16.39
N VAL A 261 13.52 35.70 -16.59
CA VAL A 261 14.67 34.80 -16.76
C VAL A 261 15.64 35.12 -15.64
N THR A 262 15.88 34.14 -14.77
CA THR A 262 16.84 34.26 -13.66
C THR A 262 18.09 33.45 -14.03
N PRO A 263 19.19 34.09 -14.46
CA PRO A 263 20.43 33.36 -14.74
C PRO A 263 20.98 32.78 -13.43
N LEU A 264 21.43 31.53 -13.47
CA LEU A 264 22.17 30.91 -12.36
C LEU A 264 23.66 31.17 -12.59
N PRO A 265 24.33 31.97 -11.76
CA PRO A 265 25.78 32.13 -11.82
C PRO A 265 26.41 30.84 -11.27
N LEU A 266 26.77 29.93 -12.17
CA LEU A 266 27.56 28.75 -11.85
C LEU A 266 28.99 29.05 -12.27
N ASP A 267 29.90 29.15 -11.30
CA ASP A 267 31.33 29.12 -11.58
C ASP A 267 31.71 27.67 -11.86
N VAL A 268 32.26 27.40 -13.04
CA VAL A 268 32.81 26.08 -13.37
C VAL A 268 34.09 25.90 -12.57
N VAL A 269 34.00 25.18 -11.44
CA VAL A 269 35.12 24.95 -10.53
C VAL A 269 36.02 23.81 -11.04
N ASP A 270 35.44 22.79 -11.66
CA ASP A 270 36.16 21.66 -12.23
C ASP A 270 35.33 21.00 -13.33
N GLU A 271 35.99 20.55 -14.40
CA GLU A 271 35.37 19.85 -15.53
C GLU A 271 36.02 18.47 -15.63
N SER A 272 35.29 17.41 -15.25
CA SER A 272 35.75 16.04 -15.42
C SER A 272 34.98 15.36 -16.54
N VAL A 273 35.69 15.03 -17.62
CA VAL A 273 35.14 14.26 -18.74
C VAL A 273 35.19 12.78 -18.38
N GLN A 274 34.04 12.20 -18.02
CA GLN A 274 33.91 10.74 -17.89
C GLN A 274 33.46 10.17 -19.23
N ILE A 275 34.35 9.44 -19.89
CA ILE A 275 34.03 8.64 -21.07
C ILE A 275 33.28 7.40 -20.56
N MET A 276 31.99 7.33 -20.85
CA MET A 276 31.17 6.17 -20.53
C MET A 276 31.34 5.14 -21.65
N ASP A 277 32.05 4.04 -21.37
CA ASP A 277 32.16 2.93 -22.31
C ASP A 277 30.77 2.34 -22.55
N THR A 278 30.30 2.45 -23.79
CA THR A 278 29.07 1.83 -24.28
C THR A 278 29.46 0.55 -25.02
N ALA A 279 29.79 -0.48 -24.24
CA ALA A 279 29.89 -1.86 -24.72
C ALA A 279 28.58 -2.60 -24.46
#